data_AF-A0A1V5ICW1-F1
#
_entry.id   AF-A0A1V5ICW1-F1
#
_cell.length_a   1.000
_cell.length_b   1.000
_cell.length_c   1.000
_cell.angle_alpha   90.00
_cell.angle_beta   90.00
_cell.angle_gamma   90.00
#
_symmetry.space_group_name_H-M   'P 1'
#
loop_
_entity.id
_entity.type
_entity.pdbx_description
1 polymer ?
#
loop_
_entity_poly.entity_id
_entity_poly.type
_entity_poly.pdbx_seq_one_letter_code
_entity_poly.pdbx_strand_id
1 'polypeptide(L)'
;MELVDTLRVFLENGDDWERKLTSIRGVTILKLPQTKSRPASLAIEINPLTDKGTPMKKKGVMIMGQAELNAFREIFNNEKVGVLLSSLESLVPARKGAKGEEGDVLQI
;
A
#
# COMPACT_ATOMS: atom_id res chain seq x y z
N MET A 1 23.99 -3.08 6.31
CA MET A 1 23.62 -1.85 5.58
C MET A 1 22.42 -1.29 6.32
N GLU A 2 22.46 -0.04 6.75
CA GLU A 2 21.34 0.58 7.46
C GLU A 2 20.13 0.70 6.51
N LEU A 3 18.91 0.58 7.04
CA LEU A 3 17.66 0.67 6.26
C LEU A 3 17.62 1.96 5.43
N VAL A 4 18.05 3.07 6.04
CA VAL A 4 18.08 4.39 5.42
C VAL A 4 18.99 4.42 4.20
N ASP A 5 20.13 3.74 4.23
CA ASP A 5 21.05 3.68 3.08
C ASP A 5 20.43 2.92 1.91
N THR A 6 19.73 1.81 2.20
CA THR A 6 19.03 1.03 1.18
C THR A 6 17.92 1.85 0.52
N LEU A 7 17.18 2.63 1.31
CA LEU A 7 16.14 3.52 0.81
C LEU A 7 16.72 4.69 0.01
N ARG A 8 17.86 5.25 0.43
CA ARG A 8 18.56 6.30 -0.33
C ARG A 8 19.01 5.78 -1.69
N VAL A 9 19.66 4.61 -1.73
CA VAL A 9 20.08 3.97 -2.99
C VAL A 9 18.88 3.72 -3.90
N PHE A 10 17.74 3.30 -3.33
CA PHE A 10 16.51 3.08 -4.10
C PHE A 10 15.91 4.38 -4.65
N LEU A 11 15.92 5.45 -3.87
CA LEU A 11 15.45 6.77 -4.32
C LEU A 11 16.32 7.34 -5.46
N GLU A 12 17.63 7.14 -5.38
CA GLU A 12 18.61 7.67 -6.34
C GLU A 12 18.66 6.85 -7.64
N ASN A 13 18.64 5.52 -7.55
CA ASN A 13 18.90 4.63 -8.68
C ASN A 13 17.67 3.90 -9.21
N GLY A 14 16.56 3.89 -8.47
CA GLY A 14 15.36 3.17 -8.91
C GLY A 14 14.69 3.83 -10.11
N ASP A 15 13.88 3.08 -10.84
CA ASP A 15 13.05 3.59 -11.93
C ASP A 15 11.79 4.28 -11.41
N ASP A 16 11.22 5.16 -12.22
CA ASP A 16 9.96 5.80 -11.88
C ASP A 16 8.83 4.78 -11.80
N TRP A 17 8.09 4.80 -10.68
CA TRP A 17 7.09 3.80 -10.31
C TRP A 17 7.63 2.41 -10.00
N GLU A 18 8.95 2.27 -9.83
CA GLU A 18 9.53 1.02 -9.35
C GLU A 18 8.96 0.66 -7.98
N ARG A 19 8.69 -0.63 -7.79
CA ARG A 19 8.08 -1.21 -6.59
C ARG A 19 9.06 -2.16 -5.94
N LYS A 20 9.24 -2.03 -4.63
CA LYS A 20 10.05 -2.93 -3.81
C LYS A 20 9.19 -3.55 -2.74
N LEU A 21 9.05 -4.88 -2.78
CA LEU A 21 8.32 -5.62 -1.74
C LEU A 21 9.05 -5.48 -0.39
N THR A 22 8.32 -5.69 0.69
CA THR A 22 8.87 -5.71 2.06
C THR A 22 8.52 -7.03 2.75
N SER A 23 9.15 -7.32 3.89
CA SER A 23 8.78 -8.48 4.71
C SER A 23 7.36 -8.38 5.27
N ILE A 24 6.81 -7.18 5.35
CA ILE A 24 5.45 -6.94 5.80
C ILE A 24 4.50 -7.23 4.63
N ARG A 25 3.76 -8.33 4.76
CA ARG A 25 2.77 -8.74 3.76
C ARG A 25 1.77 -7.63 3.49
N GLY A 26 1.61 -7.27 2.22
CA GLY A 26 0.72 -6.20 1.80
C GLY A 26 1.29 -4.78 1.95
N VAL A 27 2.59 -4.64 2.24
CA VAL A 27 3.30 -3.35 2.22
C VAL A 27 4.38 -3.38 1.15
N THR A 28 4.36 -2.37 0.29
CA THR A 28 5.31 -2.20 -0.82
C THR A 28 5.83 -0.78 -0.82
N ILE A 29 7.12 -0.59 -1.09
CA ILE A 29 7.74 0.73 -1.24
C ILE A 29 7.69 1.11 -2.73
N LEU A 30 7.37 2.35 -3.04
CA LEU A 30 7.33 2.87 -4.41
C LEU A 30 8.22 4.08 -4.56
N LYS A 31 8.96 4.16 -5.67
CA LYS A 31 9.61 5.39 -6.12
C LYS A 31 8.65 6.22 -6.94
N LEU A 32 8.33 7.40 -6.46
CA LEU A 32 7.52 8.38 -7.17
C LEU A 32 8.41 9.24 -8.07
N PRO A 33 8.00 9.48 -9.33
CA PRO A 33 8.76 10.31 -10.25
C PRO A 33 8.90 11.74 -9.74
N GLN A 34 10.03 12.37 -10.07
CA GLN A 34 10.15 13.81 -9.98
C GLN A 34 9.15 14.46 -10.94
N THR A 35 8.51 15.54 -10.49
CA THR A 35 7.68 16.39 -11.35
C THR A 35 8.17 17.83 -11.28
N LYS A 36 7.62 18.72 -12.10
CA LYS A 36 7.99 20.15 -12.08
C LYS A 36 7.82 20.80 -10.70
N SER A 37 6.88 20.33 -9.89
CA SER A 37 6.53 20.91 -8.59
C SER A 37 7.04 20.11 -7.39
N ARG A 38 7.58 18.91 -7.58
CA ARG A 38 8.00 18.04 -6.46
C ARG A 38 9.21 17.18 -6.83
N PRO A 39 10.20 17.03 -5.93
CA PRO A 39 11.32 16.11 -6.14
C PRO A 39 10.83 14.65 -6.20
N ALA A 40 11.67 13.75 -6.71
CA ALA A 40 11.46 12.32 -6.55
C ALA A 40 11.34 11.98 -5.06
N SER A 41 10.46 11.03 -4.74
CA SER A 41 10.17 10.67 -3.35
C SER A 41 9.81 9.20 -3.23
N LEU A 42 9.88 8.67 -2.01
CA LEU A 42 9.40 7.33 -1.72
C LEU A 42 8.02 7.40 -1.04
N ALA A 43 7.18 6.41 -1.33
CA ALA A 43 5.92 6.20 -0.64
C ALA A 43 5.76 4.72 -0.28
N ILE A 44 4.85 4.41 0.63
CA ILE A 44 4.41 3.04 0.87
C ILE A 44 3.02 2.85 0.27
N GLU A 45 2.78 1.71 -0.36
CA GLU A 45 1.45 1.23 -0.71
C GLU A 45 1.05 0.14 0.29
N ILE A 46 -0.08 0.35 0.94
CA ILE A 46 -0.70 -0.63 1.84
C ILE A 46 -1.87 -1.27 1.11
N ASN A 47 -1.77 -2.57 0.90
CA ASN A 47 -2.79 -3.39 0.26
C ASN A 47 -2.81 -4.77 0.95
N PRO A 48 -3.71 -4.96 1.94
CA PRO A 48 -3.81 -6.25 2.61
C PRO A 48 -4.00 -7.38 1.62
N LEU A 49 -3.44 -8.54 1.94
CA LEU A 49 -3.55 -9.73 1.12
C LEU A 49 -4.74 -10.57 1.60
N THR A 50 -5.44 -11.15 0.65
CA THR A 50 -6.41 -12.24 0.89
C THR A 50 -5.70 -13.50 1.42
N ASP A 51 -6.48 -14.46 1.91
CA ASP A 51 -5.97 -15.78 2.38
C ASP A 51 -5.12 -16.51 1.33
N LYS A 52 -5.33 -16.20 0.04
CA LYS A 52 -4.60 -16.76 -1.09
C LYS A 52 -3.29 -16.02 -1.40
N GLY A 53 -2.90 -15.05 -0.58
CA GLY A 53 -1.72 -14.20 -0.80
C GLY A 53 -1.90 -13.10 -1.85
N THR A 54 -3.13 -12.89 -2.32
CA THR A 54 -3.41 -12.00 -3.45
C THR A 54 -3.90 -10.63 -2.94
N PRO A 55 -3.49 -9.49 -3.51
CA PRO A 55 -3.90 -8.19 -3.01
C PRO A 55 -5.43 -8.00 -3.02
N MET A 56 -6.00 -7.47 -1.95
CA MET A 56 -7.45 -7.22 -1.84
C MET A 56 -7.96 -6.19 -2.85
N LYS A 57 -7.10 -5.28 -3.29
CA LYS A 57 -7.43 -4.26 -4.30
C LYS A 57 -6.44 -4.27 -5.46
N LYS A 58 -6.88 -3.81 -6.64
CA LYS A 58 -5.99 -3.55 -7.79
C LYS A 58 -4.96 -2.45 -7.50
N LYS A 59 -5.33 -1.48 -6.66
CA LYS A 59 -4.48 -0.40 -6.16
C LYS A 59 -4.70 -0.28 -4.66
N GLY A 60 -3.63 -0.37 -3.89
CA GLY A 60 -3.62 -0.12 -2.45
C GLY A 60 -3.74 1.35 -2.12
N VAL A 61 -3.72 1.63 -0.83
CA VAL A 61 -3.66 3.00 -0.31
C VAL A 61 -2.20 3.42 -0.29
N MET A 62 -1.88 4.45 -1.07
CA MET A 62 -0.57 5.08 -1.04
C MET A 62 -0.48 6.03 0.15
N ILE A 63 0.60 5.95 0.91
CA ILE A 63 0.88 6.78 2.07
C ILE A 63 2.28 7.37 1.89
N MET A 64 2.37 8.69 1.89
CA MET A 64 3.60 9.45 1.67
C MET A 64 4.25 9.93 2.97
N GLY A 65 3.57 9.82 4.11
CA GLY A 65 4.11 10.25 5.39
C GLY A 65 3.28 9.86 6.61
N GLN A 66 3.85 10.12 7.78
CA GLN A 66 3.25 9.72 9.06
C GLN A 66 1.93 10.43 9.38
N ALA A 67 1.79 11.71 9.02
CA ALA A 67 0.57 12.46 9.25
C ALA A 67 -0.62 11.87 8.47
N GLU A 68 -0.38 11.49 7.21
CA GLU A 68 -1.36 10.81 6.38
C GLU A 68 -1.72 9.44 6.96
N LEU A 69 -0.71 8.63 7.35
CA LEU A 69 -0.96 7.33 8.00
C LEU A 69 -1.85 7.46 9.23
N ASN A 70 -1.62 8.47 10.06
CA ASN A 70 -2.40 8.70 11.27
C ASN A 70 -3.85 9.08 10.94
N ALA A 71 -4.07 9.96 9.95
CA ALA A 71 -5.41 10.33 9.50
C ALA A 71 -6.19 9.11 8.96
N PHE A 72 -5.54 8.26 8.16
CA PHE A 72 -6.16 7.02 7.69
C PHE A 72 -6.50 6.07 8.84
N ARG A 73 -5.62 5.92 9.84
CA ARG A 73 -5.87 5.10 11.02
C ARG A 73 -7.09 5.58 11.81
N GLU A 74 -7.26 6.89 11.98
CA GLU A 74 -8.42 7.46 12.65
C GLU A 74 -9.73 7.10 11.93
N ILE A 75 -9.75 7.20 10.60
CA ILE A 75 -10.93 6.85 9.79
C ILE A 75 -11.20 5.35 9.85
N PHE A 76 -10.18 4.50 9.71
CA PHE A 76 -10.34 3.04 9.73
C PHE A 76 -10.79 2.50 11.10
N ASN A 77 -10.43 3.19 12.19
CA ASN A 77 -10.86 2.83 13.54
C ASN A 77 -12.20 3.45 13.94
N ASN A 78 -12.85 4.23 13.07
CA ASN A 78 -14.13 4.85 13.36
C ASN A 78 -15.27 3.85 13.21
N GLU A 79 -15.95 3.53 14.31
CA GLU A 79 -17.06 2.56 14.34
C GLU A 79 -18.18 2.88 13.34
N LYS A 80 -18.44 4.18 13.07
CA LYS A 80 -19.48 4.60 12.12
C LYS A 80 -19.17 4.14 10.70
N VAL A 81 -17.89 4.03 10.33
CA VAL A 81 -17.45 3.50 9.04
C VAL A 81 -17.81 2.01 8.94
N GLY A 82 -17.63 1.25 10.02
CA GLY A 82 -18.05 -0.15 10.10
C GLY A 82 -19.57 -0.32 9.94
N VAL A 83 -20.36 0.46 10.68
CA VAL A 83 -21.83 0.44 10.57
C VAL A 83 -22.30 0.78 9.15
N LEU A 84 -21.67 1.78 8.52
CA LEU A 84 -21.98 2.15 7.14
C LEU A 84 -21.69 1.00 6.17
N LEU A 85 -20.53 0.35 6.29
CA LEU A 85 -20.17 -0.78 5.42
C LEU A 85 -21.14 -1.95 5.57
N SER A 86 -21.49 -2.35 6.80
CA SER A 86 -22.46 -3.42 7.04
C SER A 86 -23.83 -3.10 6.45
N SER A 87 -24.25 -1.84 6.56
CA SER A 87 -25.51 -1.37 5.96
C SER A 87 -25.48 -1.48 4.44
N LEU A 88 -24.37 -1.09 3.79
CA LEU A 88 -24.20 -1.23 2.35
C LEU A 88 -24.20 -2.70 1.90
N GLU A 89 -23.53 -3.58 2.64
CA GLU A 89 -23.47 -5.01 2.34
C GLU A 89 -24.86 -5.66 2.42
N SER A 90 -25.71 -5.24 3.35
CA SER A 90 -27.09 -5.75 3.45
C SER A 90 -27.99 -5.39 2.26
N LEU A 91 -27.63 -4.36 1.49
CA LEU A 91 -28.41 -3.88 0.35
C LEU A 91 -27.98 -4.53 -0.97
N VAL A 92 -26.78 -5.11 -1.05
CA VAL A 92 -26.18 -5.57 -2.32
C VAL A 92 -25.94 -7.08 -2.29
N PRO A 93 -26.47 -7.87 -3.24
CA PRO A 93 -26.16 -9.29 -3.34
C PRO A 93 -24.67 -9.53 -3.70
N ALA A 94 -24.02 -10.50 -3.03
CA ALA A 94 -22.57 -10.71 -3.05
C ALA A 94 -21.96 -11.03 -4.43
N ARG A 95 -20.77 -10.47 -4.75
CA ARG A 95 -19.97 -10.77 -5.96
C ARG A 95 -18.73 -11.63 -5.64
N LYS A 96 -18.44 -12.63 -6.48
CA LYS A 96 -17.33 -13.62 -6.36
C LYS A 96 -15.98 -13.15 -6.99
N GLY A 97 -14.93 -13.01 -6.16
CA GLY A 97 -13.53 -13.49 -6.32
C GLY A 97 -12.56 -12.98 -7.41
N ALA A 98 -11.27 -12.80 -7.06
CA ALA A 98 -10.12 -12.86 -7.99
C ALA A 98 -8.80 -13.31 -7.30
N LYS A 99 -8.03 -14.18 -8.00
CA LYS A 99 -6.74 -14.83 -7.67
C LYS A 99 -5.54 -13.94 -8.06
N GLY A 100 -4.33 -14.24 -7.55
CA GLY A 100 -3.09 -13.50 -7.75
C GLY A 100 -1.87 -14.43 -7.86
N GLU A 101 -0.83 -13.89 -8.50
CA GLU A 101 0.46 -14.51 -8.82
C GLU A 101 1.57 -13.90 -7.93
N GLU A 102 2.60 -14.69 -7.65
CA GLU A 102 3.62 -14.48 -6.62
C GLU A 102 4.95 -13.98 -7.25
N GLY A 103 5.58 -12.98 -6.63
CA GLY A 103 6.86 -12.40 -7.06
C GLY A 103 7.76 -12.07 -5.86
N ASP A 104 9.07 -12.13 -6.10
CA ASP A 104 10.19 -12.20 -5.16
C ASP A 104 10.20 -11.14 -4.02
N VAL A 105 10.34 -11.59 -2.76
CA VAL A 105 10.15 -10.77 -1.53
C VAL A 105 11.48 -10.30 -0.94
N LEU A 106 11.60 -9.00 -0.65
CA LEU A 106 12.72 -8.42 0.11
C LEU A 106 12.42 -8.44 1.62
N GLN A 107 13.36 -8.93 2.44
CA GLN A 107 13.21 -8.95 3.89
C GLN A 107 13.59 -7.60 4.52
N ILE A 108 12.75 -7.09 5.43
CA ILE A 108 13.03 -5.95 6.33
C ILE A 108 12.67 -6.28 7.77
#